data_AF-A0A5C5Z5F6-F1
#
_entry.id   AF-A0A5C5Z5F6-F1
#
_cell.length_a   1.000
_cell.length_b   1.000
_cell.length_c   1.000
_cell.angle_alpha   90.00
_cell.angle_beta   90.00
_cell.angle_gamma   90.00
#
_symmetry.space_group_name_H-M   'P 1'
#
loop_
_entity.id
_entity.type
_entity.pdbx_description
1 polymer ?
#
loop_
_entity_poly.entity_id
_entity_poly.type
_entity_poly.pdbx_seq_one_letter_code
_entity_poly.pdbx_strand_id
1 'polypeptide(L)'
;MLSAMNRSLIAFLLAVLSCTIAYSESIGTSDLSAWRQSKSPLSKQWQLAKNVHLNPDDSSQLVAEAGTGVLYSSGRADYLLSKADYGDVQLHVEFYIPKGSNSGVYMMGRYEIQIYDSFGVAKAAYPGIECGGIYPRHDGQRGAYEGHSPAKNVSRVTGQWQSFDITFRAPRFNDSGEKIANACFVKVVHNGELIHENVEVTGMTRSGMSKQETATGPIRLQGDHGPVAYRNLKVTPLTTDQDAAIQKSVSTRLESVVPADSSLVLLEGRSVRSEDGSVKIAYPGTKIKVAFVGPQLLMKYQATSDSVYVDVIVDSTDTQRIQLRSGKHEQVLFSGSPGEHTVEIHKRTEGWQGILKAISFEASTGHFVAPMPLPKRKLLFIGDSITAGASIDILPDDPATGDHHSNGRLAYGRVLADRLGAQCHLIAYGGRGLIRDWQGMTETNNAPQFYEWALSDDANSSWDATQYVPDAISICLGTNDFNQGVPDEATYVKAYVDFIRQLRRDAPDAHLFLLNSPMFGDNENRKKLNQYIEKTIATLGESNITKIDVRYYPGRPGVDAHPVAPEHVKIADELEPVFRRELKW
;
A
#
# COMPACT_ATOMS: atom_id res chain seq x y z
N MET A 1 -64.78 -19.63 -30.90
CA MET A 1 -63.72 -18.90 -31.62
C MET A 1 -64.17 -17.46 -31.82
N LEU A 2 -63.77 -16.55 -30.93
CA LEU A 2 -63.83 -15.10 -31.13
C LEU A 2 -62.80 -14.50 -30.18
N SER A 3 -61.65 -14.14 -30.72
CA SER A 3 -60.51 -13.59 -29.97
C SER A 3 -59.63 -12.82 -30.93
N ALA A 4 -59.76 -11.50 -30.93
CA ALA A 4 -58.62 -10.60 -31.09
C ALA A 4 -59.08 -9.17 -30.78
N MET A 5 -58.25 -8.48 -29.98
CA MET A 5 -58.18 -7.03 -29.84
C MET A 5 -59.31 -6.31 -29.10
N ASN A 6 -59.19 -6.25 -27.76
CA ASN A 6 -59.29 -4.99 -27.02
C ASN A 6 -59.08 -5.24 -25.52
N ARG A 7 -57.89 -4.97 -24.98
CA ARG A 7 -57.66 -4.65 -23.54
C ARG A 7 -56.34 -3.87 -23.36
N SER A 8 -56.28 -2.66 -23.92
CA SER A 8 -55.46 -1.59 -23.35
C SER A 8 -56.41 -0.64 -22.65
N LEU A 9 -56.50 -0.75 -21.32
CA LEU A 9 -56.83 0.28 -20.33
C LEU A 9 -57.23 -0.44 -19.02
N ILE A 10 -56.76 0.11 -17.90
CA ILE A 10 -57.00 -0.33 -16.50
C ILE A 10 -55.97 -1.35 -15.97
N ALA A 11 -54.78 -0.84 -15.64
CA ALA A 11 -53.98 -1.30 -14.51
C ALA A 11 -52.91 -0.23 -14.19
N PHE A 12 -53.36 0.94 -13.74
CA PHE A 12 -52.49 1.95 -13.13
C PHE A 12 -52.86 2.05 -11.64
N LEU A 13 -51.82 2.11 -10.80
CA LEU A 13 -51.81 2.32 -9.35
C LEU A 13 -52.28 1.16 -8.45
N LEU A 14 -51.31 0.37 -7.98
CA LEU A 14 -51.02 0.18 -6.54
C LEU A 14 -49.75 -0.67 -6.39
N ALA A 15 -48.60 -0.13 -6.79
CA ALA A 15 -47.33 -0.57 -6.23
C ALA A 15 -47.13 0.23 -4.94
N VAL A 16 -47.61 -0.30 -3.82
CA VAL A 16 -47.20 0.19 -2.50
C VAL A 16 -45.71 -0.10 -2.41
N LEU A 17 -44.87 0.92 -2.61
CA LEU A 17 -43.49 0.89 -2.14
C LEU A 17 -43.58 0.75 -0.61
N SER A 18 -43.54 -0.48 -0.11
CA SER A 18 -43.22 -0.72 1.29
C SER A 18 -41.76 -0.35 1.46
N CYS A 19 -41.50 0.93 1.72
CA CYS A 19 -40.24 1.37 2.28
C CYS A 19 -40.16 0.76 3.68
N THR A 20 -39.59 -0.44 3.79
CA THR A 20 -39.27 -1.05 5.07
C THR A 20 -38.14 -0.23 5.68
N ILE A 21 -38.51 0.66 6.60
CA ILE A 21 -37.55 1.39 7.43
C ILE A 21 -36.76 0.33 8.22
N ALA A 22 -35.44 0.26 8.01
CA ALA A 22 -34.56 -0.53 8.85
C ALA A 22 -34.63 0.02 10.29
N TYR A 23 -35.20 -0.74 11.21
CA TYR A 23 -35.21 -0.36 12.62
C TYR A 23 -33.93 -0.90 13.28
N SER A 24 -33.16 -0.01 13.92
CA SER A 24 -32.03 -0.42 14.74
C SER A 24 -32.56 -1.01 16.03
N GLU A 25 -32.30 -2.30 16.27
CA GLU A 25 -32.68 -2.98 17.50
C GLU A 25 -31.52 -2.87 18.51
N SER A 26 -31.80 -2.34 19.71
CA SER A 26 -30.86 -2.50 20.80
C SER A 26 -31.00 -3.92 21.35
N ILE A 27 -29.93 -4.71 21.26
CA ILE A 27 -29.86 -5.98 21.98
C ILE A 27 -29.60 -5.60 23.45
N GLY A 28 -30.62 -5.76 24.28
CA GLY A 28 -30.65 -5.21 25.63
C GLY A 28 -29.42 -5.56 26.48
N THR A 29 -28.76 -4.53 27.00
CA THR A 29 -27.75 -4.61 28.08
C THR A 29 -28.35 -4.22 29.44
N SER A 30 -29.65 -3.92 29.47
CA SER A 30 -30.42 -3.55 30.66
C SER A 30 -31.00 -4.75 31.40
N ASP A 31 -31.19 -5.88 30.69
CA ASP A 31 -31.56 -7.17 31.25
C ASP A 31 -30.98 -8.31 30.40
N LEU A 32 -31.26 -9.56 30.80
CA LEU A 32 -30.77 -10.75 30.09
C LEU A 32 -31.81 -11.37 29.14
N SER A 33 -32.94 -10.70 28.90
CA SER A 33 -34.09 -11.26 28.16
C SER A 33 -33.82 -11.40 26.66
N ALA A 34 -32.89 -10.61 26.10
CA ALA A 34 -32.49 -10.67 24.69
C ALA A 34 -31.60 -11.88 24.37
N TRP A 35 -31.15 -12.64 25.38
CA TRP A 35 -30.17 -13.71 25.25
C TRP A 35 -30.81 -15.10 25.42
N ARG A 36 -30.29 -16.10 24.72
CA ARG A 36 -30.71 -17.50 24.84
C ARG A 36 -30.31 -18.03 26.20
N GLN A 37 -31.15 -18.90 26.77
CA GLN A 37 -30.80 -19.60 28.02
C GLN A 37 -29.60 -20.52 27.80
N SER A 38 -28.68 -20.57 28.78
CA SER A 38 -27.61 -21.56 28.81
C SER A 38 -27.89 -22.61 29.88
N LYS A 39 -27.00 -23.60 30.04
CA LYS A 39 -27.20 -24.71 31.00
C LYS A 39 -27.30 -24.23 32.44
N SER A 40 -26.56 -23.17 32.78
CA SER A 40 -26.58 -22.51 34.08
C SER A 40 -27.21 -21.12 33.92
N PRO A 41 -28.07 -20.64 34.85
CA PRO A 41 -28.73 -19.36 34.68
C PRO A 41 -27.74 -18.22 34.39
N LEU A 42 -27.95 -17.48 33.29
CA LEU A 42 -27.06 -16.39 32.88
C LEU A 42 -26.90 -15.33 33.97
N SER A 43 -27.93 -15.09 34.79
CA SER A 43 -27.89 -14.15 35.92
C SER A 43 -26.91 -14.54 37.03
N LYS A 44 -26.42 -15.78 37.06
CA LYS A 44 -25.35 -16.23 37.98
C LYS A 44 -23.95 -16.06 37.39
N GLN A 45 -23.86 -15.76 36.09
CA GLN A 45 -22.60 -15.75 35.33
C GLN A 45 -22.28 -14.34 34.79
N TRP A 46 -23.32 -13.61 34.38
CA TRP A 46 -23.27 -12.24 33.89
C TRP A 46 -23.97 -11.32 34.88
N GLN A 47 -23.25 -10.28 35.31
CA GLN A 47 -23.77 -9.26 36.22
C GLN A 47 -24.29 -8.07 35.41
N LEU A 48 -25.44 -7.55 35.81
CA LEU A 48 -25.94 -6.26 35.34
C LEU A 48 -25.32 -5.16 36.20
N ALA A 49 -24.75 -4.17 35.53
CA ALA A 49 -24.08 -3.06 36.15
C ALA A 49 -24.52 -1.74 35.50
N LYS A 50 -24.46 -0.64 36.25
CA LYS A 50 -24.56 0.71 35.66
C LYS A 50 -23.21 1.19 35.13
N ASN A 51 -22.11 0.67 35.69
CA ASN A 51 -20.75 1.00 35.29
C ASN A 51 -19.77 -0.10 35.73
N VAL A 52 -18.59 -0.13 35.09
CA VAL A 52 -17.43 -0.93 35.53
C VAL A 52 -16.19 -0.07 35.57
N HIS A 53 -15.25 -0.42 36.43
CA HIS A 53 -13.93 0.20 36.51
C HIS A 53 -12.87 -0.84 36.83
N LEU A 54 -11.59 -0.52 36.58
CA LEU A 54 -10.47 -1.36 36.99
C LEU A 54 -10.47 -1.54 38.51
N ASN A 55 -10.21 -2.76 38.97
CA ASN A 55 -9.96 -2.98 40.39
C ASN A 55 -8.64 -2.28 40.78
N PRO A 56 -8.65 -1.35 41.76
CA PRO A 56 -7.45 -0.62 42.17
C PRO A 56 -6.36 -1.53 42.77
N ASP A 57 -6.76 -2.66 43.36
CA ASP A 57 -5.85 -3.61 43.99
C ASP A 57 -5.33 -4.67 43.00
N ASP A 58 -6.03 -4.89 41.88
CA ASP A 58 -5.66 -5.86 40.85
C ASP A 58 -6.09 -5.39 39.45
N SER A 59 -5.16 -4.80 38.71
CA SER A 59 -5.39 -4.30 37.35
C SER A 59 -5.82 -5.35 36.31
N SER A 60 -5.81 -6.65 36.64
CA SER A 60 -6.33 -7.74 35.80
C SER A 60 -7.83 -8.01 36.00
N GLN A 61 -8.46 -7.35 36.98
CA GLN A 61 -9.86 -7.52 37.35
C GLN A 61 -10.67 -6.23 37.14
N LEU A 62 -11.98 -6.41 37.03
CA LEU A 62 -12.95 -5.31 37.01
C LEU A 62 -13.82 -5.37 38.26
N VAL A 63 -14.23 -4.19 38.73
CA VAL A 63 -15.27 -4.04 39.74
C VAL A 63 -16.52 -3.50 39.04
N ALA A 64 -17.65 -4.17 39.27
CA ALA A 64 -18.94 -3.79 38.72
C ALA A 64 -19.78 -3.04 39.76
N GLU A 65 -20.36 -1.92 39.37
CA GLU A 65 -21.31 -1.19 40.19
C GLU A 65 -22.73 -1.66 39.85
N ALA A 66 -23.43 -2.23 40.85
CA ALA A 66 -24.78 -2.75 40.67
C ALA A 66 -25.70 -1.72 39.99
N GLY A 67 -26.44 -2.17 38.97
CA GLY A 67 -27.30 -1.34 38.15
C GLY A 67 -27.65 -2.03 36.83
N THR A 68 -27.96 -1.26 35.80
CA THR A 68 -28.35 -1.78 34.47
C THR A 68 -27.69 -0.97 33.36
N GLY A 69 -27.52 -1.58 32.17
CA GLY A 69 -26.97 -0.93 30.99
C GLY A 69 -25.58 -1.43 30.60
N VAL A 70 -24.90 -2.13 31.50
CA VAL A 70 -23.64 -2.83 31.28
C VAL A 70 -23.80 -4.30 31.63
N LEU A 71 -23.34 -5.18 30.73
CA LEU A 71 -23.22 -6.62 30.96
C LEU A 71 -21.77 -6.93 31.30
N TYR A 72 -21.51 -7.50 32.47
CA TYR A 72 -20.16 -7.82 32.94
C TYR A 72 -20.00 -9.31 33.21
N SER A 73 -18.90 -9.89 32.70
CA SER A 73 -18.41 -11.22 33.09
C SER A 73 -17.04 -11.09 33.75
N SER A 74 -16.79 -11.86 34.79
CA SER A 74 -15.47 -12.01 35.42
C SER A 74 -14.55 -12.99 34.68
N GLY A 75 -14.88 -13.36 33.44
CA GLY A 75 -14.15 -14.36 32.65
C GLY A 75 -14.49 -15.81 33.00
N ARG A 76 -15.62 -16.05 33.66
CA ARG A 76 -16.12 -17.39 34.03
C ARG A 76 -17.60 -17.52 33.71
N ALA A 77 -17.97 -17.16 32.49
CA ALA A 77 -19.36 -17.17 32.04
C ALA A 77 -19.51 -17.85 30.69
N ASP A 78 -20.63 -18.56 30.51
CA ASP A 78 -21.10 -19.02 29.21
C ASP A 78 -21.22 -17.85 28.22
N TYR A 79 -21.11 -18.15 26.92
CA TYR A 79 -21.33 -17.18 25.86
C TYR A 79 -22.76 -16.63 25.88
N LEU A 80 -22.89 -15.32 25.66
CA LEU A 80 -24.19 -14.72 25.38
C LEU A 80 -24.51 -14.88 23.91
N LEU A 81 -25.63 -15.56 23.58
CA LEU A 81 -26.14 -15.74 22.22
C LEU A 81 -27.44 -14.96 22.08
N SER A 82 -27.56 -14.05 21.12
CA SER A 82 -28.83 -13.34 20.89
C SER A 82 -29.95 -14.32 20.58
N LYS A 83 -31.17 -14.02 21.04
CA LYS A 83 -32.36 -14.82 20.66
C LYS A 83 -32.60 -14.75 19.16
N ALA A 84 -32.60 -13.55 18.60
CA ALA A 84 -32.70 -13.33 17.17
C ALA A 84 -31.49 -13.87 16.42
N ASP A 85 -31.73 -14.40 15.22
CA ASP A 85 -30.73 -14.74 14.24
C ASP A 85 -30.66 -13.62 13.19
N TYR A 86 -29.45 -13.29 12.79
CA TYR A 86 -29.13 -12.19 11.89
C TYR A 86 -28.39 -12.71 10.66
N GLY A 87 -28.64 -12.09 9.51
CA GLY A 87 -27.86 -12.27 8.28
C GLY A 87 -26.92 -11.08 8.08
N ASP A 88 -27.20 -10.28 7.07
CA ASP A 88 -26.49 -9.02 6.82
C ASP A 88 -26.87 -7.96 7.85
N VAL A 89 -25.87 -7.39 8.51
CA VAL A 89 -26.10 -6.44 9.60
C VAL A 89 -25.02 -5.38 9.71
N GLN A 90 -25.42 -4.25 10.30
CA GLN A 90 -24.52 -3.36 11.02
C GLN A 90 -24.64 -3.63 12.53
N LEU A 91 -23.50 -3.81 13.18
CA LEU A 91 -23.39 -4.01 14.61
C LEU A 91 -22.54 -2.89 15.21
N HIS A 92 -23.09 -2.18 16.19
CA HIS A 92 -22.32 -1.34 17.10
C HIS A 92 -22.23 -2.02 18.46
N VAL A 93 -21.03 -2.07 19.04
CA VAL A 93 -20.79 -2.62 20.38
C VAL A 93 -19.68 -1.83 21.08
N GLU A 94 -19.91 -1.49 22.34
CA GLU A 94 -18.88 -0.96 23.22
C GLU A 94 -18.41 -2.03 24.20
N PHE A 95 -17.10 -2.07 24.46
CA PHE A 95 -16.49 -3.03 25.37
C PHE A 95 -15.45 -2.37 26.29
N TYR A 96 -15.21 -3.01 27.43
CA TYR A 96 -14.26 -2.59 28.45
C TYR A 96 -13.53 -3.82 28.98
N ILE A 97 -12.21 -3.75 29.05
CA ILE A 97 -11.35 -4.85 29.50
C ILE A 97 -10.26 -4.36 30.48
N PRO A 98 -9.89 -5.20 31.47
CA PRO A 98 -8.69 -5.00 32.29
C PRO A 98 -7.42 -5.48 31.57
N LYS A 99 -6.27 -5.29 32.22
CA LYS A 99 -4.96 -5.73 31.71
C LYS A 99 -4.94 -7.24 31.46
N GLY A 100 -4.44 -7.63 30.27
CA GLY A 100 -4.25 -9.03 29.87
C GLY A 100 -5.54 -9.81 29.57
N SER A 101 -6.70 -9.15 29.49
CA SER A 101 -7.96 -9.85 29.21
C SER A 101 -8.10 -10.26 27.74
N ASN A 102 -8.92 -11.29 27.51
CA ASN A 102 -9.25 -11.86 26.21
C ASN A 102 -10.76 -12.11 26.12
N SER A 103 -11.35 -11.71 25.00
CA SER A 103 -12.75 -11.97 24.67
C SER A 103 -12.96 -11.87 23.15
N GLY A 104 -14.21 -11.94 22.68
CA GLY A 104 -14.52 -11.77 21.27
C GLY A 104 -16.00 -11.45 21.01
N VAL A 105 -16.23 -10.77 19.89
CA VAL A 105 -17.56 -10.49 19.33
C VAL A 105 -17.70 -11.30 18.05
N TYR A 106 -18.71 -12.16 18.01
CA TYR A 106 -18.91 -13.11 16.91
C TYR A 106 -20.16 -12.76 16.11
N MET A 107 -19.97 -12.52 14.82
CA MET A 107 -21.04 -12.43 13.84
C MET A 107 -21.59 -13.83 13.58
N MET A 108 -22.92 -13.97 13.66
CA MET A 108 -23.64 -15.24 13.46
C MET A 108 -23.11 -16.39 14.33
N GLY A 109 -22.47 -16.10 15.46
CA GLY A 109 -21.85 -17.08 16.36
C GLY A 109 -20.65 -17.81 15.73
N ARG A 110 -20.13 -17.33 14.60
CA ARG A 110 -19.18 -18.06 13.75
C ARG A 110 -17.95 -17.26 13.34
N TYR A 111 -18.04 -15.94 13.23
CA TYR A 111 -16.96 -15.11 12.72
C TYR A 111 -16.56 -14.07 13.75
N GLU A 112 -15.37 -14.23 14.32
CA GLU A 112 -14.89 -13.43 15.45
C GLU A 112 -14.16 -12.16 15.00
N ILE A 113 -14.54 -11.04 15.61
CA ILE A 113 -13.64 -9.92 15.86
C ILE A 113 -13.11 -10.06 17.29
N GLN A 114 -11.79 -10.17 17.39
CA GLN A 114 -11.07 -10.41 18.64
C GLN A 114 -11.09 -9.17 19.53
N ILE A 115 -11.28 -9.40 20.84
CA ILE A 115 -11.01 -8.42 21.90
C ILE A 115 -9.81 -8.92 22.70
N TYR A 116 -8.74 -8.14 22.76
CA TYR A 116 -7.54 -8.51 23.50
C TYR A 116 -6.84 -7.27 24.04
N ASP A 117 -6.15 -7.37 25.17
CA ASP A 117 -5.28 -6.28 25.63
C ASP A 117 -4.10 -6.10 24.66
N SER A 118 -4.26 -5.16 23.73
CA SER A 118 -3.32 -4.94 22.62
C SER A 118 -2.70 -3.55 22.62
N PHE A 119 -2.94 -2.71 23.64
CA PHE A 119 -2.40 -1.35 23.64
C PHE A 119 -0.86 -1.37 23.59
N GLY A 120 -0.27 -0.63 22.63
CA GLY A 120 1.18 -0.56 22.47
C GLY A 120 1.84 -1.81 21.90
N VAL A 121 1.07 -2.83 21.50
CA VAL A 121 1.59 -4.03 20.82
C VAL A 121 1.86 -3.69 19.35
N ALA A 122 3.15 -3.66 18.97
CA ALA A 122 3.59 -3.32 17.61
C ALA A 122 3.49 -4.49 16.62
N LYS A 123 3.59 -5.73 17.10
CA LYS A 123 3.50 -6.95 16.28
C LYS A 123 3.01 -8.12 17.13
N ALA A 124 2.00 -8.85 16.67
CA ALA A 124 1.53 -10.06 17.34
C ALA A 124 2.28 -11.32 16.88
N ALA A 125 2.02 -12.42 17.58
CA ALA A 125 2.64 -13.71 17.29
C ALA A 125 2.23 -14.27 15.91
N TYR A 126 0.98 -14.05 15.50
CA TYR A 126 0.46 -14.40 14.19
C TYR A 126 -0.80 -13.57 13.89
N PRO A 127 -1.22 -13.45 12.61
CA PRO A 127 -2.27 -12.52 12.23
C PRO A 127 -3.64 -12.78 12.88
N GLY A 128 -4.34 -11.71 13.24
CA GLY A 128 -5.75 -11.74 13.66
C GLY A 128 -6.02 -12.00 15.14
N ILE A 129 -4.97 -12.11 15.98
CA ILE A 129 -5.12 -12.34 17.43
C ILE A 129 -5.10 -11.05 18.26
N GLU A 130 -4.83 -9.92 17.64
CA GLU A 130 -4.88 -8.60 18.26
C GLU A 130 -6.32 -8.11 18.42
N CYS A 131 -6.52 -7.11 19.28
CA CYS A 131 -7.81 -6.43 19.35
C CYS A 131 -8.21 -5.87 17.99
N GLY A 132 -9.42 -6.17 17.55
CA GLY A 132 -9.93 -5.81 16.23
C GLY A 132 -9.52 -6.77 15.13
N GLY A 133 -8.68 -7.78 15.38
CA GLY A 133 -8.34 -8.80 14.40
C GLY A 133 -9.52 -9.71 14.08
N ILE A 134 -9.61 -10.17 12.83
CA ILE A 134 -10.51 -11.27 12.46
C ILE A 134 -9.80 -12.56 12.82
N TYR A 135 -10.34 -13.28 13.80
CA TYR A 135 -9.60 -14.36 14.45
C TYR A 135 -9.34 -15.54 13.50
N PRO A 136 -8.15 -16.15 13.54
CA PRO A 136 -7.82 -17.21 12.60
C PRO A 136 -8.70 -18.45 12.76
N ARG A 137 -8.81 -19.15 11.64
CA ARG A 137 -9.34 -20.50 11.53
C ARG A 137 -8.30 -21.48 12.07
N HIS A 138 -8.75 -22.67 12.45
CA HIS A 138 -7.85 -23.69 12.94
C HIS A 138 -8.25 -25.07 12.42
N ASP A 139 -7.30 -25.80 11.87
CA ASP A 139 -7.45 -27.21 11.54
C ASP A 139 -6.26 -28.02 12.08
N GLY A 140 -6.43 -29.33 12.23
CA GLY A 140 -5.43 -30.19 12.86
C GLY A 140 -4.14 -30.37 12.06
N GLN A 141 -4.10 -29.95 10.79
CA GLN A 141 -2.93 -30.11 9.92
C GLN A 141 -2.15 -28.80 9.74
N ARG A 142 -2.85 -27.67 9.64
CA ARG A 142 -2.28 -26.35 9.33
C ARG A 142 -2.02 -25.48 10.56
N GLY A 143 -2.60 -25.83 11.72
CA GLY A 143 -2.61 -24.93 12.87
C GLY A 143 -3.54 -23.74 12.64
N ALA A 144 -3.17 -22.54 13.09
CA ALA A 144 -3.92 -21.31 12.86
C ALA A 144 -3.67 -20.76 11.44
N TYR A 145 -4.73 -20.43 10.69
CA TYR A 145 -4.65 -19.91 9.32
C TYR A 145 -5.80 -18.95 9.01
N GLU A 146 -5.69 -18.12 7.96
CA GLU A 146 -6.72 -17.14 7.56
C GLU A 146 -7.15 -16.21 8.71
N GLY A 147 -6.19 -15.78 9.53
CA GLY A 147 -6.38 -14.67 10.46
C GLY A 147 -6.01 -13.35 9.80
N HIS A 148 -6.72 -12.28 10.13
CA HIS A 148 -6.48 -10.95 9.55
C HIS A 148 -6.24 -9.93 10.65
N SER A 149 -5.01 -9.44 10.78
CA SER A 149 -4.67 -8.36 11.70
C SER A 149 -5.33 -7.05 11.26
N PRO A 150 -5.73 -6.18 12.20
CA PRO A 150 -6.25 -4.86 11.84
C PRO A 150 -5.18 -4.05 11.10
N ALA A 151 -5.58 -3.23 10.12
CA ALA A 151 -4.66 -2.38 9.36
C ALA A 151 -3.82 -1.44 10.24
N LYS A 152 -4.32 -1.13 11.43
CA LYS A 152 -3.62 -0.38 12.48
C LYS A 152 -4.16 -0.77 13.85
N ASN A 153 -3.27 -0.81 14.83
CA ASN A 153 -3.64 -0.96 16.22
C ASN A 153 -4.13 0.39 16.78
N VAL A 154 -5.44 0.49 16.99
CA VAL A 154 -6.11 1.68 17.55
C VAL A 154 -6.71 1.40 18.93
N SER A 155 -6.20 0.36 19.58
CA SER A 155 -6.58 0.02 20.96
C SER A 155 -6.26 1.19 21.88
N ARG A 156 -7.11 1.42 22.88
CA ARG A 156 -6.82 2.33 24.00
C ARG A 156 -6.17 1.56 25.14
N VAL A 157 -5.51 2.28 26.05
CA VAL A 157 -5.05 1.74 27.33
C VAL A 157 -6.21 1.03 28.03
N THR A 158 -5.94 -0.10 28.69
CA THR A 158 -6.95 -0.80 29.48
C THR A 158 -7.57 0.10 30.54
N GLY A 159 -8.81 -0.21 30.92
CA GLY A 159 -9.57 0.68 31.78
C GLY A 159 -10.31 1.82 31.05
N GLN A 160 -10.43 1.74 29.72
CA GLN A 160 -11.21 2.67 28.92
C GLN A 160 -12.23 1.92 28.05
N TRP A 161 -13.39 2.56 27.83
CA TRP A 161 -14.37 2.06 26.88
C TRP A 161 -13.82 2.18 25.45
N GLN A 162 -14.01 1.10 24.69
CA GLN A 162 -13.66 0.97 23.29
C GLN A 162 -14.90 0.57 22.50
N SER A 163 -14.90 0.78 21.18
CA SER A 163 -16.05 0.46 20.33
C SER A 163 -15.66 -0.25 19.05
N PHE A 164 -16.53 -1.13 18.59
CA PHE A 164 -16.55 -1.62 17.21
C PHE A 164 -17.84 -1.21 16.51
N ASP A 165 -17.71 -0.74 15.28
CA ASP A 165 -18.78 -0.62 14.30
C ASP A 165 -18.47 -1.57 13.15
N ILE A 166 -19.30 -2.60 13.00
CA ILE A 166 -19.06 -3.73 12.09
C ILE A 166 -20.19 -3.78 11.07
N THR A 167 -19.86 -3.63 9.79
CA THR A 167 -20.76 -4.00 8.68
C THR A 167 -20.39 -5.39 8.21
N PHE A 168 -21.30 -6.34 8.35
CA PHE A 168 -21.08 -7.75 8.06
C PHE A 168 -22.09 -8.27 7.04
N ARG A 169 -21.58 -8.98 6.03
CA ARG A 169 -22.35 -9.72 5.05
C ARG A 169 -22.28 -11.22 5.38
N ALA A 170 -23.42 -11.84 5.57
CA ALA A 170 -23.56 -13.27 5.79
C ALA A 170 -23.12 -14.11 4.57
N PRO A 171 -22.72 -15.37 4.74
CA PRO A 171 -22.49 -16.25 3.61
C PRO A 171 -23.80 -16.46 2.83
N ARG A 172 -23.69 -16.70 1.51
CA ARG A 172 -24.84 -16.98 0.65
C ARG A 172 -24.86 -18.44 0.23
N PHE A 173 -26.07 -18.96 0.05
CA PHE A 173 -26.31 -20.33 -0.38
C PHE A 173 -27.30 -20.36 -1.54
N ASN A 174 -27.16 -21.31 -2.45
CA ASN A 174 -28.17 -21.58 -3.47
C ASN A 174 -29.33 -22.41 -2.89
N ASP A 175 -30.36 -22.66 -3.71
CA ASP A 175 -31.54 -23.44 -3.32
C ASP A 175 -31.22 -24.89 -2.93
N SER A 176 -30.08 -25.43 -3.40
CA SER A 176 -29.57 -26.75 -3.03
C SER A 176 -28.82 -26.75 -1.69
N GLY A 177 -28.67 -25.59 -1.03
CA GLY A 177 -27.94 -25.43 0.23
C GLY A 177 -26.42 -25.39 0.07
N GLU A 178 -25.91 -25.25 -1.16
CA GLU A 178 -24.48 -25.11 -1.44
C GLU A 178 -24.06 -23.65 -1.26
N LYS A 179 -22.91 -23.42 -0.62
CA LYS A 179 -22.38 -22.07 -0.41
C LYS A 179 -21.95 -21.46 -1.75
N ILE A 180 -22.49 -20.30 -2.08
CA ILE A 180 -22.19 -19.55 -3.31
C ILE A 180 -21.46 -18.22 -3.06
N ALA A 181 -21.40 -17.75 -1.81
CA ALA A 181 -20.55 -16.62 -1.42
C ALA A 181 -20.08 -16.74 0.03
N ASN A 182 -18.86 -16.27 0.29
CA ASN A 182 -18.28 -16.20 1.62
C ASN A 182 -18.96 -15.14 2.49
N ALA A 183 -18.90 -15.32 3.81
CA ALA A 183 -19.12 -14.20 4.70
C ALA A 183 -18.06 -13.13 4.47
N CYS A 184 -18.39 -11.87 4.74
CA CYS A 184 -17.47 -10.76 4.56
C CYS A 184 -17.65 -9.73 5.67
N PHE A 185 -16.54 -9.37 6.31
CA PHE A 185 -16.44 -8.16 7.10
C PHE A 185 -16.25 -6.99 6.12
N VAL A 186 -17.37 -6.49 5.60
CA VAL A 186 -17.40 -5.40 4.61
C VAL A 186 -16.70 -4.17 5.16
N LYS A 187 -16.91 -3.87 6.44
CA LYS A 187 -16.26 -2.75 7.13
C LYS A 187 -16.15 -3.05 8.61
N VAL A 188 -14.99 -2.79 9.20
CA VAL A 188 -14.82 -2.76 10.67
C VAL A 188 -14.12 -1.48 11.05
N VAL A 189 -14.76 -0.71 11.92
CA VAL A 189 -14.22 0.51 12.51
C VAL A 189 -14.01 0.25 14.00
N HIS A 190 -12.81 0.50 14.50
CA HIS A 190 -12.44 0.38 15.91
C HIS A 190 -12.11 1.76 16.45
N ASN A 191 -12.81 2.21 17.50
CA ASN A 191 -12.61 3.53 18.11
C ASN A 191 -12.68 4.71 17.12
N GLY A 192 -13.54 4.61 16.10
CA GLY A 192 -13.73 5.63 15.06
C GLY A 192 -12.79 5.50 13.86
N GLU A 193 -11.87 4.53 13.88
CA GLU A 193 -10.87 4.35 12.83
C GLU A 193 -11.13 3.06 12.01
N LEU A 194 -11.09 3.16 10.69
CA LEU A 194 -11.22 2.00 9.80
C LEU A 194 -10.04 1.04 9.98
N ILE A 195 -10.33 -0.23 10.29
CA ILE A 195 -9.31 -1.27 10.52
C ILE A 195 -9.45 -2.50 9.61
N HIS A 196 -10.64 -2.75 9.04
CA HIS A 196 -10.88 -3.75 7.99
C HIS A 196 -11.85 -3.21 6.94
N GLU A 197 -11.60 -3.56 5.69
CA GLU A 197 -12.48 -3.25 4.56
C GLU A 197 -12.52 -4.45 3.61
N ASN A 198 -13.73 -4.93 3.31
CA ASN A 198 -14.02 -6.03 2.39
C ASN A 198 -13.24 -7.34 2.63
N VAL A 199 -13.08 -7.74 3.90
CA VAL A 199 -12.36 -8.98 4.24
C VAL A 199 -13.30 -10.17 4.16
N GLU A 200 -13.16 -10.99 3.11
CA GLU A 200 -13.89 -12.26 2.99
C GLU A 200 -13.32 -13.31 3.95
N VAL A 201 -14.22 -14.04 4.61
CA VAL A 201 -13.88 -15.17 5.48
C VAL A 201 -14.40 -16.46 4.85
N THR A 202 -13.47 -17.29 4.38
CA THR A 202 -13.76 -18.51 3.62
C THR A 202 -14.50 -19.57 4.44
N GLY A 203 -14.43 -19.46 5.77
CA GLY A 203 -15.34 -20.15 6.67
C GLY A 203 -15.27 -19.59 8.10
N MET A 204 -15.98 -20.25 9.03
CA MET A 204 -16.03 -19.86 10.45
C MET A 204 -14.65 -19.77 11.10
N THR A 205 -14.44 -18.76 11.96
CA THR A 205 -13.23 -18.64 12.77
C THR A 205 -13.19 -19.74 13.83
N ARG A 206 -12.05 -19.86 14.54
CA ARG A 206 -11.93 -20.84 15.63
C ARG A 206 -13.07 -20.67 16.64
N SER A 207 -13.55 -21.80 17.18
CA SER A 207 -14.63 -21.85 18.17
C SER A 207 -16.01 -21.37 17.69
N GLY A 208 -16.26 -21.31 16.37
CA GLY A 208 -17.61 -21.10 15.83
C GLY A 208 -18.64 -22.12 16.34
N MET A 209 -19.89 -21.69 16.53
CA MET A 209 -20.92 -22.44 17.28
C MET A 209 -21.38 -23.77 16.65
N SER A 210 -21.09 -24.03 15.37
CA SER A 210 -21.50 -25.25 14.67
C SER A 210 -20.54 -25.58 13.54
N LYS A 211 -20.43 -26.85 13.14
CA LYS A 211 -19.57 -27.27 12.02
C LYS A 211 -20.04 -26.81 10.62
N GLN A 212 -21.25 -26.26 10.51
CA GLN A 212 -21.85 -25.84 9.25
C GLN A 212 -22.13 -24.33 9.24
N GLU A 213 -21.80 -23.67 8.13
CA GLU A 213 -22.20 -22.29 7.87
C GLU A 213 -23.68 -22.24 7.45
N THR A 214 -24.40 -21.21 7.89
CA THR A 214 -25.82 -20.98 7.59
C THR A 214 -26.01 -19.54 7.14
N ALA A 215 -27.14 -19.22 6.49
CA ALA A 215 -27.41 -17.87 6.00
C ALA A 215 -27.69 -16.84 7.11
N THR A 216 -28.11 -17.30 8.28
CA THR A 216 -28.33 -16.47 9.47
C THR A 216 -27.83 -17.15 10.75
N GLY A 217 -27.59 -16.38 11.81
CA GLY A 217 -27.17 -16.88 13.13
C GLY A 217 -27.12 -15.78 14.20
N PRO A 218 -26.91 -16.12 15.47
CA PRO A 218 -26.98 -15.15 16.57
C PRO A 218 -25.75 -14.25 16.63
N ILE A 219 -25.85 -13.05 17.19
CA ILE A 219 -24.68 -12.35 17.71
C ILE A 219 -24.21 -13.07 18.96
N ARG A 220 -22.90 -13.33 19.06
CA ARG A 220 -22.31 -13.98 20.22
C ARG A 220 -21.25 -13.11 20.89
N LEU A 221 -21.35 -12.97 22.21
CA LEU A 221 -20.31 -12.35 23.05
C LEU A 221 -19.62 -13.43 23.88
N GLN A 222 -18.29 -13.48 23.81
CA GLN A 222 -17.48 -14.40 24.60
C GLN A 222 -17.40 -13.94 26.07
N GLY A 223 -17.33 -14.88 27.01
CA GLY A 223 -17.44 -14.59 28.46
C GLY A 223 -16.52 -15.39 29.38
N ASP A 224 -15.71 -16.30 28.86
CA ASP A 224 -14.94 -17.33 29.59
C ASP A 224 -13.42 -17.25 29.36
N HIS A 225 -12.93 -16.25 28.59
CA HIS A 225 -11.49 -16.11 28.26
C HIS A 225 -10.79 -14.97 29.03
N GLY A 226 -11.56 -14.15 29.76
CA GLY A 226 -11.07 -13.06 30.61
C GLY A 226 -12.20 -12.13 31.06
N PRO A 227 -12.00 -11.29 32.08
CA PRO A 227 -13.02 -10.33 32.48
C PRO A 227 -13.32 -9.32 31.37
N VAL A 228 -14.59 -9.09 31.08
CA VAL A 228 -15.03 -8.18 30.01
C VAL A 228 -16.37 -7.58 30.38
N ALA A 229 -16.58 -6.33 29.98
CA ALA A 229 -17.89 -5.70 30.04
C ALA A 229 -18.31 -5.19 28.67
N TYR A 230 -19.61 -5.27 28.37
CA TYR A 230 -20.22 -4.79 27.14
C TYR A 230 -21.34 -3.80 27.45
N ARG A 231 -21.52 -2.80 26.59
CA ARG A 231 -22.66 -1.89 26.63
C ARG A 231 -23.02 -1.38 25.23
N ASN A 232 -24.13 -0.65 25.13
CA ASN A 232 -24.57 0.04 23.92
C ASN A 232 -24.58 -0.89 22.68
N LEU A 233 -25.09 -2.11 22.85
CA LEU A 233 -25.17 -3.08 21.77
C LEU A 233 -26.37 -2.77 20.85
N LYS A 234 -26.10 -2.46 19.59
CA LYS A 234 -27.12 -2.14 18.58
C LYS A 234 -26.88 -2.96 17.33
N VAL A 235 -27.92 -3.60 16.84
CA VAL A 235 -27.90 -4.37 15.60
C VAL A 235 -28.95 -3.82 14.67
N THR A 236 -28.53 -3.50 13.45
CA THR A 236 -29.41 -3.02 12.39
C THR A 236 -29.31 -4.01 11.24
N PRO A 237 -30.34 -4.85 10.99
CA PRO A 237 -30.43 -5.62 9.76
C PRO A 237 -30.36 -4.68 8.55
N LEU A 238 -29.58 -5.06 7.55
CA LEU A 238 -29.48 -4.29 6.31
C LEU A 238 -30.71 -4.59 5.42
N THR A 239 -31.27 -3.55 4.78
CA THR A 239 -32.42 -3.71 3.86
C THR A 239 -31.97 -4.24 2.51
N THR A 240 -32.87 -4.76 1.68
CA THR A 240 -32.53 -5.23 0.32
C THR A 240 -31.82 -4.19 -0.54
N ASP A 241 -32.09 -2.89 -0.37
CA ASP A 241 -31.40 -1.81 -1.10
C ASP A 241 -30.01 -1.51 -0.55
N GLN A 242 -29.83 -1.59 0.78
CA GLN A 242 -28.52 -1.46 1.42
C GLN A 242 -27.67 -2.70 1.15
N ASP A 243 -28.27 -3.89 1.22
CA ASP A 243 -27.73 -5.15 0.75
C ASP A 243 -27.38 -5.04 -0.72
N ALA A 244 -28.21 -4.49 -1.61
CA ALA A 244 -27.88 -4.35 -3.03
C ALA A 244 -26.76 -3.32 -3.27
N ALA A 245 -26.65 -2.26 -2.47
CA ALA A 245 -25.55 -1.30 -2.52
C ALA A 245 -24.24 -1.91 -1.99
N ILE A 246 -24.32 -2.70 -0.92
CA ILE A 246 -23.21 -3.49 -0.37
C ILE A 246 -22.86 -4.64 -1.32
N GLN A 247 -23.83 -5.28 -1.95
CA GLN A 247 -23.62 -6.25 -3.01
C GLN A 247 -23.01 -5.54 -4.20
N LYS A 248 -23.38 -4.32 -4.56
CA LYS A 248 -22.69 -3.59 -5.64
C LYS A 248 -21.27 -3.17 -5.25
N SER A 249 -20.99 -2.93 -3.96
CA SER A 249 -19.63 -2.63 -3.46
C SER A 249 -18.77 -3.87 -3.17
N VAL A 250 -19.37 -5.05 -3.01
CA VAL A 250 -18.67 -6.33 -2.78
C VAL A 250 -18.74 -7.24 -4.04
N SER A 251 -19.68 -6.99 -4.96
CA SER A 251 -19.87 -7.63 -6.28
C SER A 251 -19.36 -6.76 -7.43
N THR A 252 -18.81 -5.57 -7.15
CA THR A 252 -17.58 -5.19 -7.84
C THR A 252 -16.56 -6.27 -7.49
N ARG A 253 -16.56 -7.31 -8.34
CA ARG A 253 -15.64 -8.44 -8.33
C ARG A 253 -14.29 -7.96 -7.81
N LEU A 254 -13.78 -8.58 -6.76
CA LEU A 254 -12.35 -8.62 -6.49
C LEU A 254 -11.68 -8.99 -7.82
N GLU A 255 -11.13 -7.98 -8.48
CA GLU A 255 -10.78 -8.01 -9.89
C GLU A 255 -9.65 -9.03 -10.04
N SER A 256 -9.93 -10.26 -10.52
CA SER A 256 -8.85 -11.17 -10.92
C SER A 256 -7.98 -10.56 -12.04
N VAL A 257 -8.45 -9.46 -12.65
CA VAL A 257 -7.75 -8.62 -13.61
C VAL A 257 -7.97 -7.15 -13.26
N VAL A 258 -6.92 -6.43 -12.84
CA VAL A 258 -6.95 -4.98 -12.58
C VAL A 258 -6.23 -4.23 -13.71
N PRO A 259 -6.73 -3.08 -14.19
CA PRO A 259 -5.96 -2.21 -15.08
C PRO A 259 -4.74 -1.63 -14.34
N ALA A 260 -3.69 -1.27 -15.09
CA ALA A 260 -2.44 -0.79 -14.50
C ALA A 260 -2.57 0.55 -13.75
N ASP A 261 -3.62 1.34 -14.01
CA ASP A 261 -3.90 2.60 -13.29
C ASP A 261 -4.86 2.45 -12.11
N SER A 262 -5.29 1.21 -11.80
CA SER A 262 -6.16 0.89 -10.68
C SER A 262 -5.59 1.36 -9.34
N SER A 263 -6.48 1.71 -8.40
CA SER A 263 -6.10 2.04 -7.02
C SER A 263 -5.40 0.90 -6.26
N LEU A 264 -5.50 -0.34 -6.75
CA LEU A 264 -4.81 -1.52 -6.22
C LEU A 264 -3.38 -1.67 -6.76
N VAL A 265 -2.96 -0.80 -7.66
CA VAL A 265 -1.61 -0.74 -8.23
C VAL A 265 -0.93 0.54 -7.75
N LEU A 266 0.09 0.42 -6.91
CA LEU A 266 0.89 1.56 -6.48
C LEU A 266 1.99 1.84 -7.50
N LEU A 267 2.14 3.11 -7.85
CA LEU A 267 3.15 3.61 -8.77
C LEU A 267 4.06 4.59 -8.03
N GLU A 268 5.37 4.39 -8.15
CA GLU A 268 6.39 5.32 -7.70
C GLU A 268 7.31 5.64 -8.87
N GLY A 269 7.51 6.92 -9.18
CA GLY A 269 8.17 7.39 -10.40
C GLY A 269 7.19 8.06 -11.36
N ARG A 270 7.73 8.82 -12.30
CA ARG A 270 6.90 9.51 -13.31
C ARG A 270 6.30 8.51 -14.28
N SER A 271 5.02 8.73 -14.60
CA SER A 271 4.26 7.86 -15.48
C SER A 271 3.17 8.64 -16.22
N VAL A 272 2.70 8.06 -17.32
CA VAL A 272 1.54 8.57 -18.07
C VAL A 272 0.42 7.55 -17.97
N ARG A 273 -0.67 7.93 -17.31
CA ARG A 273 -1.92 7.16 -17.30
C ARG A 273 -2.67 7.43 -18.60
N SER A 274 -3.14 6.37 -19.24
CA SER A 274 -3.89 6.44 -20.52
C SER A 274 -5.38 6.17 -20.28
N GLU A 275 -6.25 6.66 -21.16
CA GLU A 275 -7.71 6.47 -21.06
C GLU A 275 -8.13 4.98 -21.06
N ASP A 276 -7.30 4.09 -21.61
CA ASP A 276 -7.52 2.63 -21.64
C ASP A 276 -7.13 1.92 -20.32
N GLY A 277 -6.82 2.66 -19.26
CA GLY A 277 -6.42 2.13 -17.95
C GLY A 277 -4.95 1.68 -17.86
N SER A 278 -4.18 1.86 -18.94
CA SER A 278 -2.77 1.49 -18.97
C SER A 278 -1.85 2.61 -18.47
N VAL A 279 -0.63 2.26 -18.10
CA VAL A 279 0.38 3.17 -17.56
C VAL A 279 1.69 3.02 -18.33
N LYS A 280 2.20 4.13 -18.87
CA LYS A 280 3.52 4.18 -19.53
C LYS A 280 4.58 4.71 -18.57
N ILE A 281 5.73 4.05 -18.55
CA ILE A 281 6.91 4.45 -17.76
C ILE A 281 8.19 4.38 -18.61
N ALA A 282 9.02 5.42 -18.50
CA ALA A 282 10.27 5.54 -19.26
C ALA A 282 11.50 5.63 -18.35
N TYR A 283 11.42 6.41 -17.27
CA TYR A 283 12.56 6.62 -16.39
C TYR A 283 12.98 5.35 -15.64
N PRO A 284 14.29 5.15 -15.43
CA PRO A 284 14.80 4.03 -14.65
C PRO A 284 14.38 4.15 -13.18
N GLY A 285 14.35 3.04 -12.46
CA GLY A 285 13.94 2.99 -11.05
C GLY A 285 12.44 3.20 -10.79
N THR A 286 11.64 3.52 -11.82
CA THR A 286 10.17 3.56 -11.69
C THR A 286 9.67 2.20 -11.21
N LYS A 287 8.84 2.21 -10.15
CA LYS A 287 8.36 1.02 -9.45
C LYS A 287 6.85 0.91 -9.57
N ILE A 288 6.39 -0.29 -9.94
CA ILE A 288 5.01 -0.72 -9.84
C ILE A 288 4.92 -1.72 -8.70
N LYS A 289 3.95 -1.57 -7.79
CA LYS A 289 3.74 -2.47 -6.66
C LYS A 289 2.30 -2.95 -6.62
N VAL A 290 2.12 -4.26 -6.54
CA VAL A 290 0.82 -4.92 -6.42
C VAL A 290 0.84 -5.93 -5.29
N ALA A 291 -0.30 -6.12 -4.63
CA ALA A 291 -0.50 -7.20 -3.68
C ALA A 291 -1.71 -8.02 -4.11
N PHE A 292 -1.62 -9.34 -3.95
CA PHE A 292 -2.67 -10.25 -4.38
C PHE A 292 -2.65 -11.54 -3.55
N VAL A 293 -3.78 -12.24 -3.51
CA VAL A 293 -3.93 -13.57 -2.94
C VAL A 293 -4.16 -14.55 -4.08
N GLY A 294 -3.24 -15.47 -4.31
CA GLY A 294 -3.36 -16.49 -5.35
C GLY A 294 -2.05 -17.19 -5.68
N PRO A 295 -2.10 -18.25 -6.51
CA PRO A 295 -0.89 -19.01 -6.87
C PRO A 295 -0.07 -18.37 -7.99
N GLN A 296 -0.58 -17.34 -8.68
CA GLN A 296 0.06 -16.79 -9.86
C GLN A 296 -0.36 -15.34 -10.11
N LEU A 297 0.60 -14.53 -10.58
CA LEU A 297 0.41 -13.17 -11.05
C LEU A 297 0.99 -13.00 -12.45
N LEU A 298 0.17 -12.46 -13.36
CA LEU A 298 0.54 -12.11 -14.72
C LEU A 298 0.51 -10.58 -14.90
N MET A 299 1.37 -10.04 -15.76
CA MET A 299 1.28 -8.69 -16.29
C MET A 299 1.09 -8.74 -17.80
N LYS A 300 0.05 -8.06 -18.29
CA LYS A 300 -0.07 -7.70 -19.70
C LYS A 300 0.66 -6.40 -19.93
N TYR A 301 1.51 -6.35 -20.94
CA TYR A 301 2.33 -5.18 -21.21
C TYR A 301 2.58 -4.95 -22.70
N GLN A 302 3.10 -3.77 -23.02
CA GLN A 302 3.72 -3.45 -24.30
C GLN A 302 5.08 -2.78 -24.06
N ALA A 303 6.13 -3.29 -24.68
CA ALA A 303 7.45 -2.63 -24.70
C ALA A 303 7.74 -2.07 -26.09
N THR A 304 8.47 -0.95 -26.17
CA THR A 304 8.84 -0.32 -27.46
C THR A 304 10.08 -0.94 -28.10
N SER A 305 10.84 -1.74 -27.37
CA SER A 305 12.09 -2.37 -27.79
C SER A 305 12.36 -3.62 -26.96
N ASP A 306 13.31 -4.44 -27.39
CA ASP A 306 13.82 -5.59 -26.62
C ASP A 306 14.85 -5.18 -25.54
N SER A 307 15.18 -3.89 -25.45
CA SER A 307 16.13 -3.34 -24.47
C SER A 307 15.44 -2.86 -23.18
N VAL A 308 14.16 -3.20 -23.00
CA VAL A 308 13.43 -2.93 -21.76
C VAL A 308 13.63 -4.08 -20.79
N TYR A 309 14.26 -3.80 -19.64
CA TYR A 309 14.45 -4.79 -18.57
C TYR A 309 13.79 -4.30 -17.28
N VAL A 310 13.27 -5.24 -16.51
CA VAL A 310 12.70 -5.01 -15.17
C VAL A 310 13.30 -5.97 -14.16
N ASP A 311 13.40 -5.54 -12.90
CA ASP A 311 13.57 -6.43 -11.76
C ASP A 311 12.19 -6.68 -11.14
N VAL A 312 11.84 -7.95 -10.96
CA VAL A 312 10.62 -8.39 -10.26
C VAL A 312 11.03 -8.91 -8.90
N ILE A 313 10.49 -8.33 -7.83
CA ILE A 313 10.77 -8.69 -6.44
C ILE A 313 9.48 -9.23 -5.83
N VAL A 314 9.52 -10.48 -5.35
CA VAL A 314 8.39 -11.12 -4.67
C VAL A 314 8.69 -11.21 -3.17
N ASP A 315 7.72 -10.80 -2.35
CA ASP A 315 7.74 -10.88 -0.89
C ASP A 315 9.01 -10.32 -0.22
N SER A 316 9.63 -9.34 -0.88
CA SER A 316 10.87 -8.67 -0.46
C SER A 316 12.12 -9.55 -0.38
N THR A 317 12.12 -10.75 -0.97
CA THR A 317 13.27 -11.67 -0.92
C THR A 317 13.80 -12.05 -2.30
N ASP A 318 12.90 -12.34 -3.24
CA ASP A 318 13.27 -13.00 -4.49
C ASP A 318 13.31 -12.01 -5.65
N THR A 319 14.51 -11.65 -6.11
CA THR A 319 14.69 -10.74 -7.26
C THR A 319 14.96 -11.52 -8.55
N GLN A 320 14.13 -11.30 -9.57
CA GLN A 320 14.30 -11.84 -10.91
C GLN A 320 14.46 -10.73 -11.93
N ARG A 321 15.52 -10.79 -12.74
CA ARG A 321 15.71 -9.90 -13.89
C ARG A 321 14.96 -10.45 -15.10
N ILE A 322 14.05 -9.67 -15.66
CA ILE A 322 13.24 -10.05 -16.84
C ILE A 322 13.51 -9.08 -17.99
N GLN A 323 13.82 -9.62 -19.16
CA GLN A 323 13.80 -8.88 -20.43
C GLN A 323 12.39 -8.87 -20.99
N LEU A 324 11.84 -7.69 -21.26
CA LEU A 324 10.54 -7.53 -21.86
C LEU A 324 10.70 -7.45 -23.38
N ARG A 325 10.14 -8.44 -24.09
CA ARG A 325 10.11 -8.45 -25.56
C ARG A 325 9.32 -7.27 -26.10
N SER A 326 9.80 -6.69 -27.21
CA SER A 326 9.14 -5.63 -27.95
C SER A 326 7.76 -6.05 -28.44
N GLY A 327 6.82 -5.11 -28.44
CA GLY A 327 5.41 -5.36 -28.77
C GLY A 327 4.59 -5.74 -27.54
N LYS A 328 3.35 -6.23 -27.78
CA LYS A 328 2.38 -6.60 -26.73
C LYS A 328 2.57 -8.05 -26.33
N HIS A 329 2.72 -8.31 -25.04
CA HIS A 329 2.93 -9.66 -24.49
C HIS A 329 2.31 -9.81 -23.10
N GLU A 330 2.31 -11.06 -22.64
CA GLU A 330 2.00 -11.43 -21.27
C GLU A 330 3.27 -11.93 -20.59
N GLN A 331 3.50 -11.53 -19.34
CA GLN A 331 4.64 -11.96 -18.53
C GLN A 331 4.14 -12.49 -17.19
N VAL A 332 4.49 -13.74 -16.87
CA VAL A 332 4.29 -14.29 -15.51
C VAL A 332 5.32 -13.64 -14.59
N LEU A 333 4.83 -12.96 -13.55
CA LEU A 333 5.65 -12.29 -12.54
C LEU A 333 5.83 -13.14 -11.30
N PHE A 334 4.86 -14.01 -11.01
CA PHE A 334 4.93 -14.96 -9.91
C PHE A 334 4.16 -16.23 -10.26
N SER A 335 4.68 -17.38 -9.84
CA SER A 335 3.98 -18.67 -9.85
C SER A 335 4.48 -19.51 -8.68
N GLY A 336 3.59 -19.91 -7.77
CA GLY A 336 3.97 -20.57 -6.52
C GLY A 336 2.78 -21.14 -5.76
N SER A 337 2.98 -21.35 -4.45
CA SER A 337 1.90 -21.81 -3.57
C SER A 337 0.81 -20.75 -3.46
N PRO A 338 -0.48 -21.12 -3.36
CA PRO A 338 -1.52 -20.14 -3.08
C PRO A 338 -1.28 -19.45 -1.74
N GLY A 339 -1.28 -18.12 -1.75
CA GLY A 339 -1.07 -17.29 -0.57
C GLY A 339 -1.19 -15.81 -0.90
N GLU A 340 -1.08 -14.96 0.12
CA GLU A 340 -0.91 -13.52 -0.08
C GLU A 340 0.54 -13.24 -0.48
N HIS A 341 0.71 -12.46 -1.54
CA HIS A 341 2.01 -12.07 -2.07
C HIS A 341 2.05 -10.59 -2.41
N THR A 342 3.21 -9.98 -2.23
CA THR A 342 3.52 -8.64 -2.73
C THR A 342 4.54 -8.75 -3.85
N VAL A 343 4.27 -8.10 -4.98
CA VAL A 343 5.17 -8.07 -6.14
C VAL A 343 5.53 -6.62 -6.47
N GLU A 344 6.83 -6.34 -6.55
CA GLU A 344 7.37 -5.06 -7.00
C GLU A 344 8.08 -5.24 -8.34
N ILE A 345 7.81 -4.35 -9.30
CA ILE A 345 8.40 -4.33 -10.64
C ILE A 345 9.17 -3.02 -10.78
N HIS A 346 10.48 -3.09 -10.83
CA HIS A 346 11.36 -1.92 -10.96
C HIS A 346 11.89 -1.87 -12.40
N LYS A 347 11.60 -0.80 -13.14
CA LYS A 347 12.20 -0.59 -14.46
C LYS A 347 13.70 -0.37 -14.30
N ARG A 348 14.49 -1.26 -14.89
CA ARG A 348 15.95 -1.21 -14.78
C ARG A 348 16.55 -0.21 -15.75
N THR A 349 16.12 -0.29 -17.01
CA THR A 349 16.70 0.44 -18.12
C THR A 349 16.14 1.84 -18.29
N GLU A 350 16.86 2.66 -19.05
CA GLU A 350 16.56 4.08 -19.29
C GLU A 350 15.44 4.30 -20.31
N GLY A 351 15.03 5.56 -20.49
CA GLY A 351 13.98 5.91 -21.44
C GLY A 351 14.39 5.71 -22.90
N TRP A 352 15.65 6.02 -23.26
CA TRP A 352 16.19 5.79 -24.61
C TRP A 352 16.27 4.29 -24.96
N GLN A 353 16.41 3.44 -23.94
CA GLN A 353 16.40 1.99 -24.10
C GLN A 353 14.99 1.47 -24.35
N GLY A 354 13.94 2.21 -23.97
CA GLY A 354 12.56 1.90 -24.31
C GLY A 354 11.56 2.22 -23.19
N ILE A 355 10.29 2.27 -23.58
CA ILE A 355 9.15 2.56 -22.72
C ILE A 355 8.43 1.24 -22.40
N LEU A 356 8.09 1.05 -21.12
CA LEU A 356 7.16 0.01 -20.69
C LEU A 356 5.76 0.60 -20.54
N LYS A 357 4.80 0.08 -21.30
CA LYS A 357 3.37 0.30 -21.08
C LYS A 357 2.80 -0.92 -20.34
N ALA A 358 2.59 -0.82 -19.03
CA ALA A 358 1.83 -1.82 -18.28
C ALA A 358 0.35 -1.65 -18.61
N ILE A 359 -0.32 -2.73 -19.03
CA ILE A 359 -1.72 -2.70 -19.47
C ILE A 359 -2.63 -3.13 -18.32
N SER A 360 -2.40 -4.31 -17.78
CA SER A 360 -3.17 -4.88 -16.68
C SER A 360 -2.36 -5.91 -15.89
N PHE A 361 -2.83 -6.24 -14.71
CA PHE A 361 -2.32 -7.33 -13.88
C PHE A 361 -3.42 -8.35 -13.64
N GLU A 362 -3.07 -9.64 -13.66
CA GLU A 362 -4.04 -10.73 -13.50
C GLU A 362 -3.59 -11.70 -12.41
N ALA A 363 -4.42 -11.86 -11.38
CA ALA A 363 -4.24 -12.80 -10.28
C ALA A 363 -5.11 -14.04 -10.55
N SER A 364 -4.55 -15.07 -11.22
CA SER A 364 -5.26 -16.18 -11.89
C SER A 364 -6.59 -16.63 -11.25
N THR A 365 -6.59 -17.66 -10.38
CA THR A 365 -7.76 -18.02 -9.55
C THR A 365 -7.80 -17.20 -8.26
N GLY A 366 -7.11 -16.07 -8.24
CA GLY A 366 -6.86 -15.23 -7.07
C GLY A 366 -7.59 -13.90 -7.15
N HIS A 367 -7.16 -12.97 -6.30
CA HIS A 367 -7.65 -11.59 -6.27
C HIS A 367 -6.60 -10.60 -5.80
N PHE A 368 -6.73 -9.33 -6.17
CA PHE A 368 -5.86 -8.27 -5.66
C PHE A 368 -6.33 -7.79 -4.29
N VAL A 369 -5.36 -7.40 -3.46
CA VAL A 369 -5.56 -6.73 -2.17
C VAL A 369 -4.79 -5.40 -2.18
N ALA A 370 -5.15 -4.49 -1.29
CA ALA A 370 -4.47 -3.20 -1.22
C ALA A 370 -3.00 -3.40 -0.76
N PRO A 371 -2.00 -2.99 -1.56
CA PRO A 371 -0.61 -3.05 -1.13
C PRO A 371 -0.33 -2.02 -0.02
N MET A 372 0.69 -2.29 0.80
CA MET A 372 1.18 -1.33 1.80
C MET A 372 1.52 0.02 1.15
N PRO A 373 1.06 1.15 1.72
CA PRO A 373 1.32 2.48 1.18
C PRO A 373 2.82 2.79 1.02
N LEU A 374 3.14 3.64 0.04
CA LEU A 374 4.50 4.15 -0.15
C LEU A 374 4.94 5.03 1.03
N PRO A 375 6.26 5.14 1.31
CA PRO A 375 6.77 6.02 2.35
C PRO A 375 6.35 7.49 2.14
N LYS A 376 6.25 8.26 3.23
CA LYS A 376 5.85 9.68 3.13
C LYS A 376 6.98 10.59 2.63
N ARG A 377 8.22 10.26 2.99
CA ARG A 377 9.43 10.98 2.58
C ARG A 377 9.65 10.81 1.08
N LYS A 378 10.11 11.85 0.39
CA LYS A 378 10.22 11.91 -1.07
C LYS A 378 11.55 12.53 -1.48
N LEU A 379 12.34 11.78 -2.25
CA LEU A 379 13.57 12.25 -2.85
C LEU A 379 13.46 12.26 -4.38
N LEU A 380 14.04 13.27 -5.00
CA LEU A 380 14.18 13.39 -6.45
C LEU A 380 15.66 13.46 -6.80
N PHE A 381 16.11 12.62 -7.73
CA PHE A 381 17.47 12.66 -8.26
C PHE A 381 17.41 13.00 -9.73
N ILE A 382 18.14 14.03 -10.13
CA ILE A 382 18.26 14.51 -11.49
C ILE A 382 19.68 14.30 -11.95
N GLY A 383 19.88 13.70 -13.12
CA GLY A 383 21.24 13.49 -13.59
C GLY A 383 21.36 12.88 -14.98
N ASP A 384 22.55 12.39 -15.25
CA ASP A 384 22.92 11.70 -16.47
C ASP A 384 22.92 10.18 -16.29
N SER A 385 23.73 9.46 -17.07
CA SER A 385 23.89 8.00 -17.02
C SER A 385 24.26 7.48 -15.64
N ILE A 386 25.00 8.25 -14.83
CA ILE A 386 25.35 7.86 -13.46
C ILE A 386 24.08 7.77 -12.60
N THR A 387 23.21 8.77 -12.67
CA THR A 387 21.96 8.77 -11.88
C THR A 387 20.96 7.74 -12.42
N ALA A 388 21.02 7.46 -13.71
CA ALA A 388 20.24 6.42 -14.35
C ALA A 388 20.69 4.98 -13.99
N GLY A 389 21.91 4.82 -13.44
CA GLY A 389 22.50 3.53 -13.14
C GLY A 389 22.98 2.79 -14.40
N ALA A 390 23.49 3.51 -15.40
CA ALA A 390 24.08 2.91 -16.60
C ALA A 390 25.30 2.05 -16.22
N SER A 391 25.45 0.91 -16.89
CA SER A 391 26.61 0.00 -16.72
C SER A 391 26.83 -0.54 -15.29
N ILE A 392 25.87 -0.32 -14.38
CA ILE A 392 25.99 -0.65 -12.96
C ILE A 392 26.07 -2.15 -12.68
N ASP A 393 25.45 -2.96 -13.54
CA ASP A 393 25.33 -4.42 -13.42
C ASP A 393 26.38 -5.17 -14.27
N ILE A 394 27.43 -4.48 -14.75
CA ILE A 394 28.59 -5.14 -15.38
C ILE A 394 29.39 -5.88 -14.31
N LEU A 395 29.32 -7.21 -14.32
CA LEU A 395 30.07 -8.06 -13.40
C LEU A 395 31.56 -8.18 -13.82
N PRO A 396 32.48 -8.55 -12.91
CA PRO A 396 33.91 -8.66 -13.21
C PRO A 396 34.26 -9.54 -14.42
N ASP A 397 33.45 -10.56 -14.70
CA ASP A 397 33.65 -11.51 -15.80
C ASP A 397 32.70 -11.27 -17.00
N ASP A 398 31.86 -10.24 -16.92
CA ASP A 398 30.93 -9.88 -17.99
C ASP A 398 31.71 -9.34 -19.20
N PRO A 399 31.39 -9.72 -20.45
CA PRO A 399 32.01 -9.10 -21.63
C PRO A 399 31.64 -7.63 -21.84
N ALA A 400 30.74 -7.07 -21.02
CA ALA A 400 30.18 -5.72 -21.12
C ALA A 400 29.49 -5.48 -22.48
N THR A 401 28.77 -6.50 -22.97
CA THR A 401 28.00 -6.41 -24.20
C THR A 401 26.49 -6.46 -23.95
N GLY A 402 25.75 -5.64 -24.69
CA GLY A 402 24.29 -5.59 -24.66
C GLY A 402 23.69 -4.56 -23.68
N ASP A 403 22.37 -4.45 -23.70
CA ASP A 403 21.65 -3.31 -23.09
C ASP A 403 21.17 -3.57 -21.65
N HIS A 404 21.54 -4.71 -21.07
CA HIS A 404 20.97 -5.20 -19.80
C HIS A 404 21.69 -4.69 -18.54
N HIS A 405 22.79 -3.96 -18.72
CA HIS A 405 23.66 -3.52 -17.63
C HIS A 405 23.14 -2.30 -16.87
N SER A 406 22.24 -1.51 -17.46
CA SER A 406 21.59 -0.40 -16.75
C SER A 406 20.62 -0.93 -15.68
N ASN A 407 20.70 -0.40 -14.46
CA ASN A 407 19.79 -0.75 -13.38
C ASN A 407 19.53 0.41 -12.40
N GLY A 408 18.44 1.14 -12.63
CA GLY A 408 17.98 2.19 -11.73
C GLY A 408 17.67 1.74 -10.29
N ARG A 409 17.39 0.45 -10.04
CA ARG A 409 17.17 -0.05 -8.67
C ARG A 409 18.46 -0.04 -7.85
N LEU A 410 19.61 -0.24 -8.49
CA LEU A 410 20.90 -0.28 -7.83
C LEU A 410 21.60 1.09 -7.82
N ALA A 411 21.05 2.08 -8.53
CA ALA A 411 21.60 3.42 -8.60
C ALA A 411 21.66 4.08 -7.21
N TYR A 412 22.70 4.90 -7.00
CA TYR A 412 23.00 5.52 -5.71
C TYR A 412 21.80 6.26 -5.11
N GLY A 413 20.97 6.89 -5.94
CA GLY A 413 19.78 7.61 -5.50
C GLY A 413 18.72 6.69 -4.89
N ARG A 414 18.46 5.53 -5.52
CA ARG A 414 17.54 4.53 -4.96
C ARG A 414 18.11 3.90 -3.70
N VAL A 415 19.39 3.53 -3.69
CA VAL A 415 20.06 2.97 -2.51
C VAL A 415 19.94 3.93 -1.32
N LEU A 416 20.19 5.23 -1.54
CA LEU A 416 20.06 6.25 -0.50
C LEU A 416 18.60 6.38 -0.03
N ALA A 417 17.64 6.45 -0.95
CA ALA A 417 16.23 6.60 -0.60
C ALA A 417 15.69 5.42 0.23
N ASP A 418 16.07 4.19 -0.11
CA ASP A 418 15.67 3.00 0.65
C ASP A 418 16.20 3.06 2.09
N ARG A 419 17.46 3.47 2.30
CA ARG A 419 18.06 3.65 3.64
C ARG A 419 17.42 4.77 4.46
N LEU A 420 16.88 5.78 3.78
CA LEU A 420 16.18 6.91 4.40
C LEU A 420 14.68 6.67 4.59
N GLY A 421 14.17 5.52 4.13
CA GLY A 421 12.74 5.20 4.15
C GLY A 421 11.93 6.21 3.33
N ALA A 422 12.40 6.52 2.12
CA ALA A 422 11.82 7.52 1.22
C ALA A 422 11.45 6.92 -0.14
N GLN A 423 10.46 7.52 -0.79
CA GLN A 423 10.24 7.35 -2.22
C GLN A 423 11.41 7.96 -3.01
N CYS A 424 11.63 7.46 -4.24
CA CYS A 424 12.70 7.94 -5.10
C CYS A 424 12.24 8.07 -6.56
N HIS A 425 12.36 9.27 -7.10
CA HIS A 425 12.24 9.52 -8.53
C HIS A 425 13.64 9.73 -9.13
N LEU A 426 14.02 8.91 -10.12
CA LEU A 426 15.26 9.08 -10.89
C LEU A 426 14.92 9.71 -12.24
N ILE A 427 15.10 11.02 -12.36
CA ILE A 427 14.85 11.79 -13.58
C ILE A 427 16.19 12.00 -14.27
N ALA A 428 16.61 10.97 -14.99
CA ALA A 428 17.95 10.89 -15.54
C ALA A 428 17.97 10.36 -16.97
N TYR A 429 18.97 10.79 -17.73
CA TYR A 429 19.17 10.41 -19.12
C TYR A 429 20.66 10.33 -19.47
N GLY A 430 21.12 9.13 -19.85
CA GLY A 430 22.47 8.87 -20.34
C GLY A 430 22.93 9.77 -21.50
N GLY A 431 24.12 10.35 -21.35
CA GLY A 431 24.72 11.20 -22.38
C GLY A 431 24.18 12.62 -22.44
N ARG A 432 23.16 13.00 -21.63
CA ARG A 432 22.63 14.37 -21.59
C ARG A 432 23.29 15.20 -20.48
N GLY A 433 23.40 16.50 -20.72
CA GLY A 433 23.96 17.45 -19.77
C GLY A 433 22.92 18.47 -19.33
N LEU A 434 23.42 19.59 -18.82
CA LEU A 434 22.64 20.78 -18.50
C LEU A 434 22.44 21.69 -19.72
N ILE A 435 23.49 21.87 -20.53
CA ILE A 435 23.48 22.77 -21.70
C ILE A 435 23.78 22.05 -23.01
N ARG A 436 24.38 20.86 -22.96
CA ARG A 436 24.68 20.05 -24.16
C ARG A 436 24.83 18.57 -23.82
N ASP A 437 24.70 17.72 -24.82
CA ASP A 437 25.01 16.30 -24.70
C ASP A 437 26.52 16.02 -24.72
N TRP A 438 26.88 14.74 -24.57
CA TRP A 438 28.27 14.27 -24.55
C TRP A 438 29.04 14.50 -25.86
N GLN A 439 28.33 14.69 -26.98
CA GLN A 439 28.90 15.01 -28.30
C GLN A 439 29.02 16.53 -28.52
N GLY A 440 28.53 17.33 -27.57
CA GLY A 440 28.54 18.79 -27.63
C GLY A 440 27.32 19.40 -28.30
N MET A 441 26.28 18.61 -28.59
CA MET A 441 25.07 19.09 -29.24
C MET A 441 24.16 19.81 -28.23
N THR A 442 23.78 21.05 -28.55
CA THR A 442 22.94 21.92 -27.70
C THR A 442 21.45 21.76 -27.96
N GLU A 443 21.06 21.36 -29.18
CA GLU A 443 19.66 21.22 -29.62
C GLU A 443 19.02 19.88 -29.20
N THR A 444 19.59 19.24 -28.19
CA THR A 444 19.09 17.99 -27.63
C THR A 444 18.22 18.26 -26.40
N ASN A 445 17.32 17.33 -26.07
CA ASN A 445 16.58 17.35 -24.82
C ASN A 445 17.56 17.15 -23.65
N ASN A 446 18.09 18.24 -23.10
CA ASN A 446 18.95 18.24 -21.92
C ASN A 446 18.09 18.23 -20.65
N ALA A 447 18.75 18.22 -19.49
CA ALA A 447 18.04 18.08 -18.21
C ALA A 447 16.89 19.06 -17.98
N PRO A 448 17.01 20.37 -18.32
CA PRO A 448 15.89 21.30 -18.20
C PRO A 448 14.67 20.91 -19.03
N GLN A 449 14.86 20.25 -20.18
CA GLN A 449 13.78 19.83 -21.07
C GLN A 449 13.14 18.52 -20.57
N PHE A 450 13.93 17.45 -20.39
CA PHE A 450 13.34 16.17 -19.97
C PHE A 450 12.75 16.22 -18.55
N TYR A 451 13.24 17.14 -17.70
CA TYR A 451 12.64 17.40 -16.40
C TYR A 451 11.18 17.86 -16.48
N GLU A 452 10.71 18.43 -17.59
CA GLU A 452 9.31 18.82 -17.76
C GLU A 452 8.40 17.64 -18.14
N TRP A 453 8.95 16.45 -18.41
CA TRP A 453 8.21 15.34 -19.01
C TRP A 453 8.13 14.11 -18.12
N ALA A 454 7.02 13.38 -18.25
CA ALA A 454 6.78 12.11 -17.61
C ALA A 454 7.53 10.96 -18.30
N LEU A 455 7.74 11.09 -19.62
CA LEU A 455 8.55 10.19 -20.44
C LEU A 455 9.72 10.99 -21.04
N SER A 456 10.93 10.49 -20.92
CA SER A 456 12.18 11.26 -21.10
C SER A 456 12.40 11.90 -22.49
N ASP A 457 11.70 11.44 -23.53
CA ASP A 457 11.79 11.98 -24.90
C ASP A 457 10.42 12.33 -25.51
N ASP A 458 9.38 12.46 -24.67
CA ASP A 458 8.04 12.79 -25.18
C ASP A 458 7.58 14.14 -24.64
N ALA A 459 7.75 15.18 -25.45
CA ALA A 459 7.32 16.54 -25.12
C ALA A 459 5.80 16.68 -24.93
N ASN A 460 5.00 15.71 -25.38
CA ASN A 460 3.55 15.68 -25.16
C ASN A 460 3.19 15.05 -23.80
N SER A 461 4.18 14.60 -23.03
CA SER A 461 3.99 13.96 -21.73
C SER A 461 4.30 14.90 -20.58
N SER A 462 3.87 16.17 -20.63
CA SER A 462 4.13 17.15 -19.56
C SER A 462 3.81 16.57 -18.18
N TRP A 463 4.77 16.67 -17.26
CA TRP A 463 4.63 16.16 -15.90
C TRP A 463 3.99 17.19 -14.99
N ASP A 464 2.93 16.80 -14.29
CA ASP A 464 2.34 17.60 -13.23
C ASP A 464 3.14 17.41 -11.93
N ALA A 465 3.94 18.42 -11.59
CA ALA A 465 4.79 18.40 -10.41
C ALA A 465 4.01 18.24 -9.09
N THR A 466 2.72 18.60 -9.03
CA THR A 466 1.92 18.49 -7.81
C THR A 466 1.69 17.03 -7.38
N GLN A 467 1.84 16.09 -8.32
CA GLN A 467 1.76 14.65 -8.02
C GLN A 467 2.94 14.16 -7.16
N TYR A 468 4.07 14.88 -7.18
CA TYR A 468 5.26 14.53 -6.41
C TYR A 468 6.08 15.77 -6.06
N VAL A 469 5.78 16.37 -4.90
CA VAL A 469 6.59 17.43 -4.30
C VAL A 469 7.66 16.78 -3.39
N PRO A 470 8.95 16.78 -3.77
CA PRO A 470 10.02 16.15 -3.00
C PRO A 470 10.42 16.98 -1.77
N ASP A 471 10.86 16.31 -0.71
CA ASP A 471 11.52 16.96 0.43
C ASP A 471 12.93 17.44 0.06
N ALA A 472 13.59 16.74 -0.88
CA ALA A 472 14.90 17.11 -1.39
C ALA A 472 15.12 16.71 -2.85
N ILE A 473 15.97 17.48 -3.54
CA ILE A 473 16.39 17.22 -4.91
C ILE A 473 17.92 17.13 -4.98
N SER A 474 18.44 16.04 -5.50
CA SER A 474 19.87 15.86 -5.80
C SER A 474 20.11 16.07 -7.28
N ILE A 475 21.13 16.85 -7.65
CA ILE A 475 21.49 17.11 -9.04
C ILE A 475 22.94 16.65 -9.27
N CYS A 476 23.10 15.61 -10.10
CA CYS A 476 24.38 15.08 -10.53
C CYS A 476 24.47 15.19 -12.06
N LEU A 477 24.73 16.42 -12.52
CA LEU A 477 24.89 16.80 -13.92
C LEU A 477 26.26 17.45 -14.14
N GLY A 478 26.67 17.55 -15.40
CA GLY A 478 27.93 18.19 -15.80
C GLY A 478 28.95 17.25 -16.41
N THR A 479 28.84 15.93 -16.24
CA THR A 479 29.76 14.97 -16.87
C THR A 479 29.78 15.19 -18.38
N ASN A 480 28.61 15.10 -19.02
CA ASN A 480 28.46 15.19 -20.46
C ASN A 480 28.75 16.58 -21.01
N ASP A 481 28.41 17.65 -20.27
CA ASP A 481 28.71 19.02 -20.67
C ASP A 481 30.23 19.28 -20.80
N PHE A 482 31.05 18.51 -20.10
CA PHE A 482 32.51 18.67 -20.05
C PHE A 482 33.26 17.67 -20.96
N ASN A 483 32.56 16.74 -21.63
CA ASN A 483 33.19 15.73 -22.51
C ASN A 483 33.90 16.35 -23.72
N GLN A 484 33.34 17.42 -24.28
CA GLN A 484 33.95 18.17 -25.40
C GLN A 484 34.86 19.32 -24.91
N GLY A 485 35.25 19.31 -23.64
CA GLY A 485 36.04 20.36 -23.00
C GLY A 485 35.23 21.22 -22.02
N VAL A 486 35.92 22.03 -21.23
CA VAL A 486 35.29 22.89 -20.20
C VAL A 486 34.35 23.89 -20.87
N PRO A 487 33.04 23.90 -20.53
CA PRO A 487 32.11 24.87 -21.09
C PRO A 487 32.38 26.28 -20.58
N ASP A 488 31.92 27.29 -21.32
CA ASP A 488 31.97 28.69 -20.89
C ASP A 488 31.29 28.86 -19.53
N GLU A 489 32.01 29.46 -18.58
CA GLU A 489 31.57 29.59 -17.17
C GLU A 489 30.27 30.38 -17.05
N ALA A 490 30.15 31.51 -17.75
CA ALA A 490 28.99 32.38 -17.64
C ALA A 490 27.73 31.69 -18.18
N THR A 491 27.88 30.97 -19.30
CA THR A 491 26.81 30.21 -19.94
C THR A 491 26.35 29.06 -19.04
N TYR A 492 27.28 28.27 -18.51
CA TYR A 492 26.96 27.11 -17.67
C TYR A 492 26.31 27.53 -16.35
N VAL A 493 26.89 28.51 -15.65
CA VAL A 493 26.36 29.00 -14.37
C VAL A 493 24.98 29.62 -14.57
N LYS A 494 24.77 30.40 -15.64
CA LYS A 494 23.44 30.95 -15.95
C LYS A 494 22.41 29.84 -16.15
N ALA A 495 22.73 28.83 -16.97
CA ALA A 495 21.82 27.70 -17.21
C ALA A 495 21.50 26.93 -15.93
N TYR A 496 22.47 26.78 -15.03
CA TYR A 496 22.26 26.06 -13.77
C TYR A 496 21.37 26.86 -12.81
N VAL A 497 21.59 28.18 -12.71
CA VAL A 497 20.71 29.08 -11.96
C VAL A 497 19.28 29.03 -12.51
N ASP A 498 19.11 29.08 -13.82
CA ASP A 498 17.78 29.02 -14.45
C ASP A 498 17.10 27.67 -14.22
N PHE A 499 17.86 26.57 -14.27
CA PHE A 499 17.33 25.24 -13.94
C PHE A 499 16.93 25.12 -12.48
N ILE A 500 17.72 25.63 -11.53
CA ILE A 500 17.34 25.63 -10.12
C ILE A 500 16.06 26.45 -9.88
N ARG A 501 15.90 27.59 -10.55
CA ARG A 501 14.65 28.36 -10.49
C ARG A 501 13.45 27.59 -11.04
N GLN A 502 13.65 26.80 -12.10
CA GLN A 502 12.63 25.88 -12.63
C GLN A 502 12.24 24.83 -11.58
N LEU A 503 13.21 24.24 -10.85
CA LEU A 503 12.93 23.30 -9.76
C LEU A 503 12.21 23.97 -8.58
N ARG A 504 12.58 25.20 -8.23
CA ARG A 504 11.95 25.97 -7.14
C ARG A 504 10.49 26.32 -7.41
N ARG A 505 10.11 26.51 -8.67
CA ARG A 505 8.71 26.69 -9.07
C ARG A 505 7.86 25.48 -8.64
N ASP A 506 8.41 24.28 -8.75
CA ASP A 506 7.70 23.02 -8.56
C ASP A 506 7.83 22.47 -7.13
N ALA A 507 8.96 22.76 -6.47
CA ALA A 507 9.31 22.31 -5.13
C ALA A 507 10.01 23.44 -4.35
N PRO A 508 9.26 24.47 -3.90
CA PRO A 508 9.85 25.69 -3.34
C PRO A 508 10.66 25.45 -2.06
N ASP A 509 10.22 24.50 -1.23
CA ASP A 509 10.83 24.23 0.08
C ASP A 509 11.88 23.11 0.04
N ALA A 510 12.05 22.41 -1.08
CA ALA A 510 12.92 21.24 -1.14
C ALA A 510 14.39 21.63 -0.89
N HIS A 511 15.12 20.83 -0.10
CA HIS A 511 16.56 21.05 0.04
C HIS A 511 17.27 20.57 -1.24
N LEU A 512 18.16 21.39 -1.82
CA LEU A 512 18.90 21.00 -3.02
C LEU A 512 20.30 20.52 -2.67
N PHE A 513 20.69 19.38 -3.23
CA PHE A 513 22.04 18.85 -3.16
C PHE A 513 22.68 18.90 -4.54
N LEU A 514 23.72 19.71 -4.71
CA LEU A 514 24.44 19.84 -5.97
C LEU A 514 25.72 19.03 -5.91
N LEU A 515 25.81 18.01 -6.75
CA LEU A 515 26.92 17.07 -6.79
C LEU A 515 27.82 17.39 -7.98
N ASN A 516 29.12 17.19 -7.81
CA ASN A 516 30.05 17.04 -8.92
C ASN A 516 29.93 15.63 -9.56
N SER A 517 30.71 15.36 -10.60
CA SER A 517 30.71 14.05 -11.25
C SER A 517 31.61 13.04 -10.52
N PRO A 518 31.09 11.88 -10.08
CA PRO A 518 31.90 10.78 -9.58
C PRO A 518 32.77 10.13 -10.66
N MET A 519 32.58 10.45 -11.96
CA MET A 519 33.44 9.97 -13.03
C MET A 519 34.68 10.85 -13.27
N PHE A 520 34.75 12.04 -12.64
CA PHE A 520 35.93 12.88 -12.71
C PHE A 520 36.90 12.60 -11.56
N GLY A 521 38.08 12.09 -11.92
CA GLY A 521 39.27 12.06 -11.07
C GLY A 521 39.78 13.47 -10.73
N ASP A 522 40.97 13.58 -10.13
CA ASP A 522 41.60 14.87 -9.89
C ASP A 522 42.12 15.48 -11.20
N ASN A 523 41.25 16.17 -11.91
CA ASN A 523 41.50 16.79 -13.21
C ASN A 523 40.85 18.17 -13.32
N GLU A 524 41.14 18.87 -14.43
CA GLU A 524 40.63 20.22 -14.67
C GLU A 524 39.09 20.26 -14.75
N ASN A 525 38.46 19.23 -15.33
CA ASN A 525 37.01 19.16 -15.42
C ASN A 525 36.36 19.13 -14.03
N ARG A 526 36.90 18.32 -13.10
CA ARG A 526 36.43 18.27 -11.70
C ARG A 526 36.56 19.64 -11.03
N LYS A 527 37.72 20.28 -11.16
CA LYS A 527 38.00 21.60 -10.56
C LYS A 527 37.04 22.65 -11.08
N LYS A 528 36.84 22.70 -12.40
CA LYS A 528 35.94 23.66 -13.06
C LYS A 528 34.47 23.40 -12.75
N LEU A 529 34.02 22.15 -12.77
CA LEU A 529 32.64 21.81 -12.38
C LEU A 529 32.37 22.22 -10.92
N ASN A 530 33.29 21.93 -10.00
CA ASN A 530 33.18 22.36 -8.61
C ASN A 530 33.11 23.88 -8.47
N GLN A 531 33.97 24.62 -9.20
CA GLN A 531 33.95 26.08 -9.25
C GLN A 531 32.60 26.61 -9.77
N TYR A 532 32.04 25.98 -10.79
CA TYR A 532 30.76 26.42 -11.40
C TYR A 532 29.58 26.15 -10.46
N ILE A 533 29.57 25.02 -9.74
CA ILE A 533 28.57 24.72 -8.71
C ILE A 533 28.64 25.76 -7.58
N GLU A 534 29.83 26.06 -7.07
CA GLU A 534 30.02 27.08 -6.02
C GLU A 534 29.54 28.45 -6.47
N LYS A 535 29.86 28.85 -7.70
CA LYS A 535 29.40 30.12 -8.28
C LYS A 535 27.88 30.15 -8.50
N THR A 536 27.28 29.02 -8.87
CA THR A 536 25.82 28.87 -8.98
C THR A 536 25.15 29.09 -7.62
N ILE A 537 25.63 28.41 -6.57
CA ILE A 537 25.12 28.57 -5.19
C ILE A 537 25.27 30.01 -4.71
N ALA A 538 26.46 30.61 -4.91
CA ALA A 538 26.71 32.00 -4.52
C ALA A 538 25.81 33.00 -5.27
N THR A 539 25.48 32.72 -6.53
CA THR A 539 24.58 33.57 -7.34
C THR A 539 23.13 33.48 -6.87
N LEU A 540 22.68 32.31 -6.42
CA LEU A 540 21.33 32.12 -5.87
C LEU A 540 21.20 32.71 -4.46
N GLY A 541 22.23 32.59 -3.63
CA GLY A 541 22.23 33.12 -2.26
C GLY A 541 21.24 32.42 -1.32
N GLU A 542 20.81 31.21 -1.67
CA GLU A 542 19.83 30.41 -0.90
C GLU A 542 20.50 29.53 0.15
N SER A 543 19.92 29.44 1.36
CA SER A 543 20.47 28.66 2.47
C SER A 543 20.13 27.17 2.42
N ASN A 544 19.13 26.75 1.64
CA ASN A 544 18.69 25.36 1.47
C ASN A 544 19.29 24.71 0.22
N ILE A 545 20.54 25.06 -0.10
CA ILE A 545 21.34 24.44 -1.15
C ILE A 545 22.69 24.01 -0.58
N THR A 546 23.02 22.73 -0.71
CA THR A 546 24.28 22.15 -0.22
C THR A 546 25.06 21.55 -1.37
N LYS A 547 26.33 21.94 -1.51
CA LYS A 547 27.28 21.27 -2.40
C LYS A 547 27.80 20.00 -1.74
N ILE A 548 27.90 18.92 -2.51
CA ILE A 548 28.58 17.68 -2.09
C ILE A 548 29.66 17.34 -3.12
N ASP A 549 30.91 17.24 -2.68
CA ASP A 549 32.03 16.81 -3.52
C ASP A 549 32.24 15.31 -3.37
N VAL A 550 31.57 14.53 -4.23
CA VAL A 550 31.63 13.07 -4.28
C VAL A 550 32.99 12.62 -4.83
N ARG A 551 33.55 11.56 -4.26
CA ARG A 551 34.82 10.98 -4.71
C ARG A 551 34.74 10.40 -6.13
N TYR A 552 35.91 10.20 -6.73
CA TYR A 552 36.05 9.54 -8.03
C TYR A 552 35.84 8.02 -7.91
N TYR A 553 35.04 7.47 -8.80
CA TYR A 553 34.73 6.06 -8.96
C TYR A 553 34.99 5.64 -10.42
N PRO A 554 36.03 4.82 -10.68
CA PRO A 554 36.49 4.53 -12.03
C PRO A 554 35.68 3.46 -12.78
N GLY A 555 34.65 2.86 -12.16
CA GLY A 555 33.91 1.77 -12.78
C GLY A 555 34.76 0.51 -12.93
N ARG A 556 34.78 -0.05 -14.14
CA ARG A 556 35.64 -1.18 -14.52
C ARG A 556 36.73 -0.69 -15.48
N PRO A 557 37.95 -0.41 -14.98
CA PRO A 557 39.05 0.10 -15.78
C PRO A 557 39.29 -0.70 -17.06
N GLY A 558 39.37 -0.02 -18.20
CA GLY A 558 39.59 -0.64 -19.52
C GLY A 558 38.34 -1.27 -20.14
N VAL A 559 37.19 -1.25 -19.46
CA VAL A 559 35.92 -1.78 -19.97
C VAL A 559 34.85 -0.68 -20.01
N ASP A 560 34.51 -0.10 -18.87
CA ASP A 560 33.52 0.98 -18.77
C ASP A 560 33.87 1.87 -17.56
N ALA A 561 33.84 3.19 -17.76
CA ALA A 561 34.19 4.17 -16.73
C ALA A 561 33.02 4.52 -15.80
N HIS A 562 31.80 4.06 -16.08
CA HIS A 562 30.65 4.29 -15.22
C HIS A 562 30.77 3.51 -13.91
N PRO A 563 30.38 4.10 -12.76
CA PRO A 563 30.44 3.40 -11.47
C PRO A 563 29.63 2.10 -11.46
N VAL A 564 30.21 1.03 -10.93
CA VAL A 564 29.54 -0.27 -10.76
C VAL A 564 28.71 -0.32 -9.47
N ALA A 565 27.85 -1.33 -9.29
CA ALA A 565 26.94 -1.41 -8.13
C ALA A 565 27.63 -1.20 -6.75
N PRO A 566 28.78 -1.82 -6.44
CA PRO A 566 29.49 -1.54 -5.18
C PRO A 566 29.96 -0.09 -5.03
N GLU A 567 30.22 0.61 -6.12
CA GLU A 567 30.62 2.03 -6.10
C GLU A 567 29.41 2.94 -5.90
N HIS A 568 28.26 2.62 -6.50
CA HIS A 568 27.00 3.32 -6.20
C HIS A 568 26.59 3.23 -4.73
N VAL A 569 26.86 2.10 -4.06
CA VAL A 569 26.69 1.97 -2.61
C VAL A 569 27.60 2.94 -1.85
N LYS A 570 28.88 3.06 -2.26
CA LYS A 570 29.83 3.99 -1.63
C LYS A 570 29.47 5.45 -1.89
N ILE A 571 28.93 5.78 -3.07
CA ILE A 571 28.37 7.10 -3.36
C ILE A 571 27.24 7.38 -2.37
N ALA A 572 26.29 6.45 -2.19
CA ALA A 572 25.21 6.61 -1.21
C ALA A 572 25.74 6.76 0.23
N ASP A 573 26.81 6.04 0.62
CA ASP A 573 27.45 6.18 1.93
C ASP A 573 28.01 7.60 2.17
N GLU A 574 28.48 8.29 1.13
CA GLU A 574 28.93 9.69 1.23
C GLU A 574 27.78 10.68 1.34
N LEU A 575 26.67 10.41 0.64
CA LEU A 575 25.52 11.31 0.64
C LEU A 575 24.71 11.20 1.93
N GLU A 576 24.55 10.00 2.49
CA GLU A 576 23.64 9.73 3.60
C GLU A 576 23.85 10.61 4.84
N PRO A 577 25.07 10.80 5.38
CA PRO A 577 25.29 11.65 6.53
C PRO A 577 24.91 13.12 6.28
N VAL A 578 25.12 13.59 5.04
CA VAL A 578 24.79 14.96 4.63
C VAL A 578 23.28 15.12 4.52
N PHE A 579 22.59 14.19 3.85
CA PHE A 579 21.13 14.21 3.72
C PHE A 579 20.45 14.16 5.09
N ARG A 580 20.87 13.25 5.99
CA ARG A 580 20.31 13.17 7.35
C ARG A 580 20.48 14.47 8.13
N ARG A 581 21.64 15.12 8.01
CA ARG A 581 21.94 16.38 8.71
C ARG A 581 21.05 17.52 8.21
N GLU A 582 20.99 17.74 6.90
CA GLU A 582 20.27 18.88 6.34
C GLU A 582 18.74 18.68 6.42
N LEU A 583 18.25 17.45 6.20
CA LEU A 583 16.81 17.13 6.24
C LEU A 583 16.28 16.82 7.65
N LYS A 584 17.17 16.61 8.62
CA LYS A 584 16.83 16.23 10.02
C LYS A 584 16.03 14.93 10.09
N TRP A 585 16.54 13.88 9.44
CA TRP A 585 15.84 12.60 9.20
C TRP A 585 16.34 11.39 9.96
#